data_AF-A0A1Y2CHY6-F1
#
_entry.id   AF-A0A1Y2CHY6-F1
#
_cell.length_a   1.000
_cell.length_b   1.000
_cell.length_c   1.000
_cell.angle_alpha   90.00
_cell.angle_beta   90.00
_cell.angle_gamma   90.00
#
_symmetry.space_group_name_H-M   'P 1'
#
loop_
_entity.id
_entity.type
_entity.pdbx_description
1 polymer ?
#
loop_
_entity_poly.entity_id
_entity_poly.type
_entity_poly.pdbx_seq_one_letter_code
_entity_poly.pdbx_strand_id
1 'polypeptide(L)'
;MLTQAVGNTFSTNFKPETNLEQIINIVFIIIGATLYALLVGLLSSAAIAYDSSGRMYRQKIDELTEYLNWKRIDEATKKKVLSYYEFKYRGKYFEEETLLADMKAP
;
A
#
# COMPACT_ATOMS: atom_id res chain seq x y z
N MET A 1 -19.49 16.20 -21.45
CA MET A 1 -18.67 16.23 -20.23
C MET A 1 -18.05 14.87 -19.90
N LEU A 2 -18.82 13.78 -19.75
CA LEU A 2 -18.25 12.44 -19.48
C LEU A 2 -17.26 11.93 -20.55
N THR A 3 -17.58 12.12 -21.83
CA THR A 3 -16.71 11.74 -22.95
C THR A 3 -15.40 12.52 -23.00
N GLN A 4 -15.40 13.80 -22.57
CA GLN A 4 -14.18 14.62 -22.49
C GLN A 4 -13.31 14.22 -21.30
N ALA A 5 -13.91 13.90 -20.14
CA ALA A 5 -13.17 13.45 -18.97
C ALA A 5 -12.48 12.09 -19.22
N VAL A 6 -13.18 11.18 -19.89
CA VAL A 6 -12.63 9.86 -20.27
C VAL A 6 -11.62 9.99 -21.38
N GLY A 7 -11.82 10.89 -22.35
CA GLY A 7 -10.87 11.14 -23.44
C GLY A 7 -9.46 11.54 -22.97
N ASN A 8 -9.34 12.09 -21.75
CA ASN A 8 -8.04 12.41 -21.12
C ASN A 8 -7.33 11.17 -20.53
N THR A 9 -8.07 10.12 -20.17
CA THR A 9 -7.53 8.88 -19.56
C THR A 9 -7.44 7.75 -20.59
N PHE A 10 -8.42 7.64 -21.47
CA PHE A 10 -8.53 6.67 -22.54
C PHE A 10 -8.93 7.41 -23.81
N SER A 11 -7.98 7.60 -24.73
CA SER A 11 -8.27 8.27 -26.01
C SER A 11 -9.28 7.45 -26.81
N THR A 12 -10.53 7.92 -26.88
CA THR A 12 -11.58 7.30 -27.67
C THR A 12 -11.53 7.90 -29.08
N ASN A 13 -10.97 7.17 -30.04
CA ASN A 13 -11.01 7.54 -31.46
C ASN A 13 -12.40 7.34 -32.09
N PHE A 14 -13.35 6.76 -31.34
CA PHE A 14 -14.72 6.51 -31.78
C PHE A 14 -15.67 7.64 -31.35
N LYS A 15 -16.39 8.23 -32.31
CA LYS A 15 -17.42 9.25 -32.07
C LYS A 15 -18.79 8.62 -32.35
N PRO A 16 -19.60 8.32 -31.33
CA PRO A 16 -20.93 7.76 -31.53
C PRO A 16 -21.88 8.83 -32.08
N GLU A 17 -22.46 8.57 -33.26
CA GLU A 17 -23.40 9.49 -33.94
C GLU A 17 -24.85 9.12 -33.60
N THR A 18 -25.13 7.81 -33.43
CA THR A 18 -26.48 7.31 -33.14
C THR A 18 -26.74 7.19 -31.64
N ASN A 19 -27.98 7.42 -31.20
CA ASN A 19 -28.38 7.28 -29.78
C ASN A 19 -28.03 5.91 -29.18
N LEU A 20 -28.13 4.83 -29.96
CA LEU A 20 -27.81 3.47 -29.53
C LEU A 20 -26.29 3.31 -29.31
N GLU A 21 -25.47 3.84 -30.22
CA GLU A 21 -24.00 3.83 -30.09
C GLU A 21 -23.53 4.62 -28.87
N GLN A 22 -24.21 5.73 -28.53
CA GLN A 22 -23.90 6.52 -27.35
C GLN A 22 -24.14 5.73 -26.06
N ILE A 23 -25.25 4.98 -25.96
CA ILE A 23 -25.56 4.15 -24.78
C ILE A 23 -24.53 3.04 -24.63
N ILE A 24 -24.19 2.34 -25.72
CA ILE A 24 -23.16 1.29 -25.69
C ILE A 24 -21.81 1.88 -25.26
N ASN A 25 -21.42 3.01 -25.82
CA ASN A 25 -20.17 3.68 -25.47
C ASN A 25 -20.11 4.04 -23.98
N ILE A 26 -21.20 4.57 -23.41
CA ILE A 26 -21.27 4.87 -21.96
C ILE A 26 -21.06 3.60 -21.13
N VAL A 27 -21.66 2.47 -21.51
CA VAL A 27 -21.48 1.19 -20.80
C VAL A 27 -20.02 0.71 -20.89
N PHE A 28 -19.40 0.77 -22.07
CA PHE A 28 -17.98 0.41 -22.24
C PHE A 28 -17.06 1.27 -21.39
N ILE A 29 -17.32 2.58 -21.33
CA ILE A 29 -16.58 3.52 -20.49
C ILE A 29 -16.68 3.13 -19.01
N ILE A 30 -17.88 2.82 -18.52
CA ILE A 30 -18.09 2.43 -17.12
C ILE A 30 -17.35 1.13 -16.79
N ILE A 31 -17.42 0.13 -17.67
CA ILE A 31 -16.72 -1.15 -17.50
C ILE A 31 -15.20 -0.91 -17.48
N GLY A 32 -14.67 -0.13 -18.44
CA GLY A 32 -13.25 0.19 -18.51
C GLY A 32 -12.75 0.93 -17.27
N ALA A 33 -13.51 1.92 -16.80
CA ALA A 33 -13.17 2.65 -15.56
C ALA A 33 -13.18 1.73 -14.33
N THR A 34 -14.13 0.80 -14.25
CA THR A 34 -14.22 -0.16 -13.13
C THR A 34 -13.03 -1.12 -13.14
N LEU A 35 -12.69 -1.68 -14.30
CA LEU A 35 -11.53 -2.58 -14.45
C LEU A 35 -10.22 -1.85 -14.13
N TYR A 36 -10.08 -0.59 -14.54
CA TYR A 36 -8.93 0.22 -14.21
C TYR A 36 -8.81 0.47 -12.70
N ALA A 37 -9.91 0.83 -12.03
CA ALA A 37 -9.93 1.02 -10.58
C ALA A 37 -9.53 -0.26 -9.84
N LEU A 38 -10.04 -1.43 -10.29
CA LEU A 38 -9.68 -2.73 -9.72
C LEU A 38 -8.20 -3.04 -9.93
N LEU A 39 -7.66 -2.82 -11.13
CA LEU A 39 -6.25 -3.05 -11.44
C LEU A 39 -5.35 -2.20 -10.52
N VAL A 40 -5.65 -0.92 -10.37
CA VAL A 40 -4.91 -0.01 -9.49
C VAL A 40 -5.00 -0.47 -8.03
N GLY A 41 -6.19 -0.89 -7.57
CA GLY A 41 -6.39 -1.42 -6.22
C GLY A 41 -5.57 -2.69 -5.95
N LEU A 42 -5.56 -3.63 -6.90
CA LEU A 42 -4.79 -4.88 -6.80
C LEU A 42 -3.29 -4.61 -6.77
N LEU A 43 -2.79 -3.74 -7.66
CA LEU A 43 -1.37 -3.37 -7.69
C LEU A 43 -0.96 -2.64 -6.40
N SER A 44 -1.80 -1.74 -5.89
CA SER A 44 -1.54 -1.05 -4.62
C SER A 44 -1.48 -2.04 -3.45
N SER A 45 -2.45 -2.96 -3.36
CA SER A 45 -2.45 -3.99 -2.33
C SER A 45 -1.23 -4.91 -2.43
N ALA A 46 -0.84 -5.31 -3.64
CA ALA A 46 0.35 -6.13 -3.86
C ALA A 46 1.64 -5.39 -3.46
N ALA A 47 1.75 -4.09 -3.79
CA ALA A 47 2.89 -3.26 -3.39
C ALA A 47 2.99 -3.14 -1.86
N ILE A 48 1.85 -2.97 -1.17
CA ILE A 48 1.79 -2.93 0.30
C ILE A 48 2.17 -4.29 0.89
N ALA A 49 1.74 -5.40 0.29
CA ALA A 49 2.06 -6.74 0.76
C ALA A 49 3.55 -7.10 0.58
N TYR A 50 4.17 -6.63 -0.51
CA TYR A 50 5.54 -6.96 -0.90
C TYR A 50 6.59 -6.58 0.16
N ASP A 51 6.46 -5.41 0.79
CA ASP A 51 7.33 -4.96 1.90
C ASP A 51 6.55 -4.75 3.20
N SER A 52 5.76 -5.74 3.58
CA SER A 52 5.03 -5.73 4.85
C SER A 52 5.98 -5.76 6.06
N SER A 53 6.95 -6.68 6.09
CA SER A 53 7.89 -6.84 7.23
C SER A 53 8.83 -5.64 7.43
N GLY A 54 9.32 -5.03 6.35
CA GLY A 54 10.14 -3.81 6.44
C GLY A 54 9.33 -2.59 6.87
N ARG A 55 8.07 -2.47 6.40
CA ARG A 55 7.16 -1.41 6.87
C ARG A 55 6.87 -1.53 8.37
N MET A 56 6.55 -2.74 8.86
CA MET A 56 6.28 -2.96 10.29
C MET A 56 7.51 -2.66 11.14
N TYR A 57 8.72 -3.00 10.66
CA TYR A 57 9.97 -2.61 11.34
C TYR A 57 10.11 -1.09 11.47
N ARG A 58 9.93 -0.35 10.36
CA ARG A 58 10.00 1.12 10.37
C ARG A 58 9.00 1.73 11.34
N GLN A 59 7.75 1.26 11.32
CA GLN A 59 6.71 1.72 12.25
C GLN A 59 7.10 1.50 13.72
N LYS A 60 7.64 0.34 14.07
CA LYS A 60 8.12 0.09 15.45
C LYS A 60 9.29 0.96 15.86
N ILE A 61 10.22 1.24 14.93
CA ILE A 61 11.35 2.14 15.19
C ILE A 61 10.88 3.58 15.39
N ASP A 62 9.89 4.03 14.61
CA ASP A 62 9.31 5.37 14.74
C ASP A 62 8.59 5.51 16.10
N GLU A 63 7.75 4.55 16.47
CA GLU A 63 7.06 4.51 17.77
C GLU A 63 8.06 4.50 18.94
N LEU A 64 9.10 3.67 18.85
CA LEU A 64 10.17 3.64 19.85
C LEU A 64 10.89 4.99 19.94
N THR A 65 11.17 5.63 18.81
CA THR A 65 11.83 6.94 18.77
C THR A 65 10.96 8.01 19.43
N GLU A 66 9.66 8.01 19.16
CA GLU A 66 8.68 8.90 19.78
C GLU A 66 8.61 8.69 21.30
N TYR A 67 8.59 7.43 21.76
CA TYR A 67 8.61 7.10 23.18
C TYR A 67 9.88 7.61 23.89
N LEU A 68 11.05 7.41 23.28
CA LEU A 68 12.33 7.88 23.83
C LEU A 68 12.38 9.41 23.90
N ASN A 69 11.82 10.10 22.91
CA ASN A 69 11.68 11.56 22.90
C ASN A 69 10.76 12.04 24.02
N TRP A 70 9.60 11.40 24.20
CA TRP A 70 8.66 11.73 25.27
C TRP A 70 9.27 11.57 26.66
N LYS A 71 10.07 10.51 26.86
CA LYS A 71 10.83 10.29 28.10
C LYS A 71 12.06 11.18 28.27
N ARG A 72 12.42 11.98 27.26
CA ARG A 72 13.62 12.86 27.27
C ARG A 72 14.90 12.10 27.61
N ILE A 73 15.04 10.89 27.06
CA ILE A 73 16.25 10.07 27.18
C ILE A 73 17.41 10.80 26.50
N ASP A 74 18.63 10.67 27.04
CA ASP A 74 19.81 11.27 26.42
C ASP A 74 20.11 10.67 25.04
N GLU A 75 20.69 11.46 24.15
CA GLU A 75 20.96 11.04 22.77
C GLU A 75 21.92 9.84 22.68
N ALA A 76 22.84 9.66 23.63
CA ALA A 76 23.76 8.52 23.61
C ALA A 76 23.03 7.22 23.96
N THR A 77 22.12 7.24 24.94
CA THR A 77 21.28 6.08 25.28
C THR A 77 20.27 5.80 24.18
N LYS A 78 19.65 6.83 23.61
CA LYS A 78 18.73 6.68 22.46
C LYS A 78 19.39 5.99 21.29
N LYS A 79 20.61 6.41 20.92
CA LYS A 79 21.41 5.78 19.86
C LYS A 79 21.74 4.32 20.18
N LYS A 80 22.13 4.00 21.43
CA LYS A 80 22.39 2.62 21.85
C LYS A 80 21.15 1.74 21.73
N VAL A 81 19.98 2.25 22.14
CA VAL A 81 18.71 1.52 22.05
C VAL A 81 18.35 1.26 20.59
N LEU A 82 18.40 2.28 19.73
CA LEU A 82 18.10 2.10 18.30
C LEU A 82 19.07 1.13 17.62
N SER A 83 20.38 1.23 17.88
CA SER A 83 21.39 0.31 17.34
C SER A 83 21.19 -1.13 17.84
N TYR A 84 20.72 -1.33 19.07
CA TYR A 84 20.37 -2.66 19.57
C TYR A 84 19.19 -3.27 18.80
N TYR A 85 18.13 -2.49 18.56
CA TYR A 85 16.97 -2.94 17.78
C TYR A 85 17.34 -3.22 16.31
N GLU A 86 18.21 -2.40 15.73
CA GLU A 86 18.73 -2.61 14.37
C GLU A 86 19.52 -3.93 14.27
N PHE A 87 20.39 -4.21 15.24
CA PHE A 87 21.13 -5.48 15.29
C PHE A 87 20.19 -6.69 15.49
N LYS A 88 19.20 -6.56 16.36
CA LYS A 88 18.25 -7.63 16.70
C LYS A 88 17.37 -8.02 15.52
N TYR A 89 16.79 -7.04 14.83
CA TYR A 89 15.80 -7.28 13.77
C TYR A 89 16.38 -7.18 12.35
N ARG A 90 17.62 -6.71 12.17
CA ARG A 90 18.29 -6.58 10.85
C ARG A 90 17.42 -5.91 9.78
N GLY A 91 16.61 -4.92 10.19
CA GLY A 91 15.71 -4.19 9.29
C GLY A 91 14.41 -4.92 8.91
N LYS A 92 14.11 -6.10 9.48
CA LYS A 92 12.86 -6.84 9.25
C LYS A 92 12.25 -7.28 10.57
N TYR A 93 11.01 -6.90 10.82
CA TYR A 93 10.29 -7.29 12.01
C TYR A 93 9.34 -8.45 11.69
N PHE A 94 9.37 -9.50 12.52
CA PHE A 94 8.49 -10.66 12.44
C PHE A 94 7.83 -10.89 13.81
N GLU A 95 6.54 -11.18 13.81
CA GLU A 95 5.83 -11.59 15.03
C GLU A 95 6.04 -13.09 15.25
N GLU A 96 7.19 -13.44 15.84
CA GLU A 96 7.60 -14.83 16.02
C GLU A 96 6.58 -15.66 16.80
N GLU A 97 5.99 -15.13 17.87
CA GLU A 97 5.00 -15.85 18.68
C GLU A 97 3.75 -16.23 17.86
N THR A 98 3.22 -15.29 17.07
CA THR A 98 2.07 -15.52 16.19
C THR A 98 2.43 -16.51 15.07
N LEU A 99 3.60 -16.34 14.45
CA LEU A 99 4.07 -17.23 13.38
C LEU A 99 4.28 -18.66 13.89
N LEU A 100 4.84 -18.82 15.08
CA LEU A 100 5.07 -20.13 15.71
C LEU A 100 3.77 -20.78 16.18
N ALA A 101 2.75 -20.00 16.53
CA ALA A 101 1.41 -20.51 16.87
C ALA A 101 0.64 -20.98 15.61
N ASP A 102 0.79 -20.29 14.48
CA ASP A 102 0.21 -20.68 13.18
C ASP A 102 0.92 -21.89 12.56
N MET A 103 2.21 -22.09 12.88
CA MET A 103 2.91 -23.34 12.62
C MET A 103 2.34 -24.42 13.54
N LYS A 104 1.27 -25.10 13.10
CA LYS A 104 0.76 -26.29 13.78
C LYS A 104 1.93 -27.19 14.20
N ALA A 105 1.96 -27.53 15.48
CA ALA A 105 2.70 -28.69 15.96
C ALA A 105 2.36 -29.90 15.07
N PRO A 106 3.34 -30.77 14.75
CA PRO A 106 3.17 -31.87 13.81
C PRO A 106 1.95 -32.76 14.11
#